data_AF-A0A1H3BH86-F1
#
_entry.id   AF-A0A1H3BH86-F1
#
_cell.length_a   1.000
_cell.length_b   1.000
_cell.length_c   1.000
_cell.angle_alpha   90.00
_cell.angle_beta   90.00
_cell.angle_gamma   90.00
#
_symmetry.space_group_name_H-M   'P 1'
#
loop_
_entity.id
_entity.type
_entity.pdbx_description
1 polymer ?
#
loop_
_entity_poly.entity_id
_entity_poly.type
_entity_poly.pdbx_seq_one_letter_code
_entity_poly.pdbx_strand_id
1 'polypeptide(L)'
;MHPTDTTEATENTSEPRLDWHLLQMRDASDIWCTKRDTTQVAAVEGGWLFRFRHYDGSQSAMSTQALTFVPDPEHRWSPEQTKPHWERLGSAVAMGYNDRTARMTVPGGWVYLSAFATRGGNLTLALVFGPTETL
;
A
#
# COMPACT_ATOMS: atom_id res chain seq x y z
N MET A 1 36.47 50.55 -18.23
CA MET A 1 35.04 50.84 -18.38
C MET A 1 34.50 49.83 -19.39
N HIS A 2 33.91 48.74 -18.91
CA HIS A 2 33.28 47.66 -19.70
C HIS A 2 31.99 47.25 -19.00
N PRO A 3 30.98 46.77 -19.75
CA PRO A 3 29.57 46.88 -19.40
C PRO A 3 29.10 45.76 -18.48
N THR A 4 28.05 46.10 -17.73
CA THR A 4 27.19 45.25 -16.92
C THR A 4 26.53 44.18 -17.78
N ASP A 5 26.68 42.90 -17.42
CA ASP A 5 25.88 41.82 -17.99
C ASP A 5 24.89 41.35 -16.91
N THR A 6 23.68 41.91 -16.98
CA THR A 6 22.55 41.53 -16.13
C THR A 6 21.91 40.30 -16.77
N THR A 7 22.27 39.10 -16.31
CA THR A 7 21.56 37.89 -16.71
C THR A 7 20.26 37.80 -15.91
N GLU A 8 19.16 38.27 -16.50
CA GLU A 8 17.81 37.97 -16.02
C GLU A 8 17.58 36.47 -16.16
N ALA A 9 17.57 35.75 -15.03
CA ALA A 9 17.09 34.39 -14.97
C ALA A 9 15.57 34.43 -15.17
N THR A 10 15.10 34.03 -16.35
CA THR A 10 13.69 33.76 -16.61
C THR A 10 13.21 32.61 -15.72
N GLU A 11 12.50 32.94 -14.65
CA GLU A 11 11.77 31.98 -13.81
C GLU A 11 10.61 31.38 -14.63
N ASN A 12 10.80 30.12 -15.04
CA ASN A 12 9.77 29.35 -15.73
C ASN A 12 8.62 29.03 -14.74
N THR A 13 7.50 29.75 -14.89
CA THR A 13 6.42 29.85 -13.89
C THR A 13 5.24 28.90 -14.13
N SER A 14 5.40 27.83 -14.92
CA SER A 14 4.26 27.08 -15.46
C SER A 14 4.05 25.63 -15.01
N GLU A 15 4.78 25.12 -14.02
CA GLU A 15 4.41 23.85 -13.38
C GLU A 15 3.73 24.12 -12.04
N PRO A 16 2.47 23.67 -11.84
CA PRO A 16 1.89 23.69 -10.51
C PRO A 16 2.78 22.82 -9.63
N ARG A 17 3.48 23.46 -8.68
CA ARG A 17 4.15 22.74 -7.60
C ARG A 17 3.05 21.96 -6.87
N LEU A 18 3.00 20.66 -7.13
CA LEU A 18 2.27 19.73 -6.29
C LEU A 18 2.90 19.87 -4.90
N ASP A 19 2.26 20.64 -4.03
CA ASP A 19 2.62 20.75 -2.62
C ASP A 19 2.26 19.41 -1.98
N TRP A 20 3.17 18.45 -2.14
CA TRP A 20 3.07 17.14 -1.51
C TRP A 20 3.16 17.32 0.01
N HIS A 21 2.03 17.29 0.69
CA HIS A 21 2.03 17.01 2.12
C HIS A 21 2.39 15.54 2.30
N LEU A 22 3.65 15.29 2.67
CA LEU A 22 4.16 13.95 2.90
C LEU A 22 3.43 13.32 4.10
N LEU A 23 2.41 12.52 3.81
CA LEU A 23 1.77 11.69 4.83
C LEU A 23 2.72 10.53 5.17
N GLN A 24 3.55 10.74 6.18
CA GLN A 24 4.34 9.65 6.73
C GLN A 24 3.41 8.74 7.53
N MET A 25 3.43 7.44 7.22
CA MET A 25 2.81 6.38 8.02
C MET A 25 3.60 6.17 9.33
N ARG A 26 3.77 7.23 10.12
CA ARG A 26 4.30 7.18 11.48
C ARG A 26 3.27 6.45 12.35
N ASP A 27 3.74 5.71 13.35
CA ASP A 27 2.90 4.98 14.30
C ASP A 27 2.00 3.90 13.67
N ALA A 28 2.42 3.39 12.51
CA ALA A 28 1.71 2.31 11.84
C ALA A 28 1.94 0.98 12.55
N SER A 29 0.89 0.16 12.62
CA SER A 29 0.98 -1.22 13.09
C SER A 29 1.36 -2.14 11.94
N ASP A 30 2.29 -3.07 12.19
CA ASP A 30 2.68 -4.10 11.23
C ASP A 30 1.92 -5.41 11.51
N ILE A 31 1.20 -5.88 10.49
CA ILE A 31 0.54 -7.19 10.48
C ILE A 31 1.40 -8.13 9.61
N TRP A 32 2.02 -9.10 10.26
CA TRP A 32 2.88 -10.08 9.60
C TRP A 32 2.04 -11.20 8.99
N CYS A 33 2.17 -11.41 7.69
CA CYS A 33 1.54 -12.53 6.99
C CYS A 33 2.52 -13.70 6.84
N THR A 34 3.73 -13.42 6.36
CA THR A 34 4.82 -14.39 6.24
C THR A 34 6.16 -13.70 6.52
N LYS A 35 7.28 -14.44 6.45
CA LYS A 35 8.61 -13.83 6.50
C LYS A 35 8.89 -12.83 5.37
N ARG A 36 8.08 -12.81 4.30
CA ARG A 36 8.29 -11.93 3.14
C ARG A 36 7.12 -10.99 2.87
N ASP A 37 6.03 -11.16 3.62
CA ASP A 37 4.78 -10.44 3.41
C ASP A 37 4.39 -9.72 4.70
N THR A 38 4.34 -8.39 4.63
CA THR A 38 3.92 -7.53 5.75
C THR A 38 2.87 -6.55 5.28
N THR A 39 1.86 -6.31 6.11
CA THR A 39 0.88 -5.25 5.89
C THR A 39 1.10 -4.17 6.95
N GLN A 40 1.50 -2.98 6.51
CA GLN A 40 1.60 -1.81 7.36
C GLN A 40 0.25 -1.08 7.35
N VAL A 41 -0.26 -0.73 8.52
CA VAL A 41 -1.54 -0.07 8.69
C VAL A 41 -1.38 1.23 9.44
N ALA A 42 -1.74 2.36 8.83
CA ALA A 42 -1.67 3.67 9.46
C ALA A 42 -3.04 4.33 9.54
N ALA A 43 -3.33 4.97 10.66
CA ALA A 43 -4.48 5.84 10.80
C ALA A 43 -4.28 7.09 9.91
N VAL A 44 -5.35 7.46 9.22
CA VAL A 44 -5.43 8.68 8.40
C VAL A 44 -6.78 9.33 8.62
N GLU A 45 -6.96 10.56 8.12
CA GLU A 45 -8.28 11.19 8.14
C GLU A 45 -9.32 10.30 7.45
N GLY A 46 -10.45 10.07 8.13
CA GLY A 46 -11.56 9.26 7.62
C GLY A 46 -11.36 7.74 7.67
N GLY A 47 -10.20 7.23 8.09
CA GLY A 47 -10.00 5.79 8.28
C GLY A 47 -8.55 5.34 8.28
N TRP A 48 -8.24 4.35 7.46
CA TRP A 48 -6.99 3.60 7.52
C TRP A 48 -6.36 3.38 6.15
N LEU A 49 -5.05 3.56 6.05
CA LEU A 49 -4.27 3.15 4.89
C LEU A 49 -3.61 1.79 5.15
N PHE A 50 -3.93 0.83 4.29
CA PHE A 50 -3.36 -0.51 4.30
C PHE A 50 -2.34 -0.63 3.18
N ARG A 51 -1.09 -0.87 3.54
CA ARG A 51 0.01 -1.07 2.60
C ARG A 51 0.55 -2.47 2.72
N PHE A 52 0.28 -3.31 1.73
CA PHE A 52 0.90 -4.63 1.63
C PHE A 52 2.25 -4.51 0.94
N ARG A 53 3.30 -5.10 1.53
CA ARG A 53 4.64 -5.17 0.97
C ARG A 53 5.06 -6.61 0.80
N HIS A 54 5.62 -6.92 -0.38
CA HIS A 54 6.34 -8.16 -0.64
C HIS A 54 7.84 -7.89 -0.75
N TYR A 55 8.63 -8.64 0.00
CA TYR A 55 10.09 -8.57 -0.04
C TYR A 55 10.67 -9.75 -0.80
N ASP A 56 11.62 -9.46 -1.68
CA ASP A 56 12.52 -10.48 -2.22
C ASP A 56 13.51 -10.88 -1.11
N GLY A 57 13.76 -12.19 -0.97
CA GLY A 57 14.86 -12.68 -0.14
C GLY A 57 14.80 -12.25 1.32
N SER A 58 15.86 -11.58 1.79
CA SER A 58 16.16 -11.27 3.19
C SER A 58 15.57 -9.92 3.65
N GLN A 59 14.27 -9.66 3.44
CA GLN A 59 13.51 -8.49 3.93
C GLN A 59 14.10 -7.07 3.67
N SER A 60 15.27 -6.95 3.03
CA SER A 60 15.99 -5.69 2.83
C SER A 60 15.72 -5.06 1.47
N ALA A 61 15.15 -5.83 0.53
CA ALA A 61 14.75 -5.36 -0.79
C ALA A 61 13.24 -5.54 -0.98
N MET A 62 12.48 -4.47 -0.79
CA MET A 62 11.05 -4.46 -1.14
C MET A 62 10.93 -4.60 -2.66
N SER A 63 10.28 -5.68 -3.11
CA SER A 63 10.14 -5.99 -4.53
C SER A 63 8.90 -5.34 -5.15
N THR A 64 7.79 -5.33 -4.40
CA THR A 64 6.52 -4.76 -4.86
C THR A 64 5.63 -4.45 -3.66
N GLN A 65 4.68 -3.53 -3.86
CA GLN A 65 3.72 -3.13 -2.84
C GLN A 65 2.38 -2.78 -3.48
N ALA A 66 1.32 -2.85 -2.69
CA ALA A 66 -0.01 -2.36 -3.03
C ALA A 66 -0.61 -1.61 -1.84
N LEU A 67 -1.48 -0.65 -2.12
CA LEU A 67 -2.11 0.22 -1.12
C LEU A 67 -3.62 0.24 -1.35
N THR A 68 -4.41 0.21 -0.28
CA THR A 68 -5.84 0.53 -0.30
C THR A 68 -6.19 1.41 0.89
N PHE A 69 -7.27 2.17 0.76
CA PHE A 69 -7.92 2.87 1.86
C PHE A 69 -9.09 2.05 2.39
N VAL A 70 -9.31 2.09 3.70
CA VAL A 70 -10.47 1.52 4.39
C VAL A 70 -11.15 2.62 5.20
N PRO A 71 -12.43 2.92 4.95
CA PRO A 71 -13.15 3.95 5.69
C PRO A 71 -13.46 3.48 7.11
N ASP A 72 -13.18 4.36 8.08
CA ASP A 72 -13.54 4.22 9.48
C ASP A 72 -13.53 5.63 10.10
N PRO A 73 -14.54 6.46 9.79
CA PRO A 73 -14.53 7.89 10.15
C PRO A 73 -14.54 8.15 11.66
N GLU A 74 -14.92 7.15 12.45
CA GLU A 74 -14.97 7.22 13.91
C GLU A 74 -13.76 6.54 14.57
N HIS A 75 -12.82 6.00 13.76
CA HIS A 75 -11.61 5.29 14.20
C HIS A 75 -11.87 4.27 15.32
N ARG A 76 -12.97 3.51 15.22
CA ARG A 76 -13.36 2.56 16.26
C ARG A 76 -12.52 1.29 16.24
N TRP A 77 -11.85 1.03 15.13
CA TRP A 77 -11.05 -0.17 14.96
C TRP A 77 -9.61 0.04 15.40
N SER A 78 -9.02 -0.99 16.00
CA SER A 78 -7.62 -0.98 16.41
C SER A 78 -6.96 -2.26 15.90
N PRO A 79 -5.94 -2.17 15.03
CA PRO A 79 -5.20 -3.34 14.57
C PRO A 79 -4.56 -4.12 15.73
N GLU A 80 -4.09 -3.43 16.77
CA GLU A 80 -3.41 -4.04 17.92
C GLU A 80 -4.36 -4.87 18.80
N GLN A 81 -5.58 -4.37 19.00
CA GLN A 81 -6.60 -5.05 19.81
C GLN A 81 -7.28 -6.17 19.03
N THR A 82 -7.65 -5.90 17.77
CA THR A 82 -8.40 -6.85 16.94
C THR A 82 -7.54 -7.97 16.36
N LYS A 83 -6.22 -7.75 16.25
CA LYS A 83 -5.24 -8.71 15.73
C LYS A 83 -5.70 -9.34 14.41
N PRO A 84 -5.96 -8.51 13.38
CA PRO A 84 -6.46 -8.99 12.10
C PRO A 84 -5.43 -9.93 11.46
N HIS A 85 -5.90 -10.89 10.66
CA HIS A 85 -5.05 -11.82 9.95
C HIS A 85 -5.58 -12.08 8.54
N TRP A 86 -4.67 -12.50 7.66
CA TRP A 86 -5.00 -12.87 6.29
C TRP A 86 -5.58 -14.28 6.24
N GLU A 87 -6.80 -14.40 5.72
CA GLU A 87 -7.46 -15.65 5.36
C GLU A 87 -7.23 -15.93 3.88
N ARG A 88 -6.70 -17.12 3.54
CA ARG A 88 -6.54 -17.53 2.14
C ARG A 88 -7.86 -17.99 1.57
N LEU A 89 -8.28 -17.39 0.46
CA LEU A 89 -9.49 -17.78 -0.28
C LEU A 89 -9.19 -18.80 -1.38
N GLY A 90 -8.05 -18.67 -2.02
CA GLY A 90 -7.65 -19.56 -3.11
C GLY A 90 -6.20 -19.40 -3.51
N SER A 91 -5.68 -20.44 -4.16
CA SER A 91 -4.39 -20.38 -4.83
C SER A 91 -4.40 -21.29 -6.05
N ALA A 92 -3.82 -20.82 -7.15
CA ALA A 92 -3.60 -21.62 -8.35
C ALA A 92 -2.10 -21.67 -8.63
N VAL A 93 -1.58 -22.88 -8.82
CA VAL A 93 -0.20 -23.10 -9.22
C VAL A 93 -0.21 -23.88 -10.53
N ALA A 94 0.37 -23.32 -11.57
CA ALA A 94 0.49 -23.97 -12.87
C ALA A 94 1.90 -23.78 -13.43
N MET A 95 2.21 -24.45 -14.54
CA MET A 95 3.50 -24.34 -15.19
C MET A 95 3.75 -22.92 -15.70
N GLY A 96 4.39 -22.09 -14.88
CA GLY A 96 4.77 -20.74 -15.24
C GLY A 96 4.20 -19.63 -14.36
N TYR A 97 3.23 -19.92 -13.48
CA TYR A 97 2.67 -18.91 -12.58
C TYR A 97 2.16 -19.48 -11.25
N ASN A 98 2.05 -18.58 -10.28
CA ASN A 98 1.42 -18.80 -8.98
C ASN A 98 0.50 -17.62 -8.69
N ASP A 99 -0.78 -17.91 -8.50
CA ASP A 99 -1.79 -16.94 -8.08
C ASP A 99 -2.23 -17.26 -6.64
N ARG A 100 -2.34 -16.24 -5.81
CA ARG A 100 -2.90 -16.31 -4.45
C ARG A 100 -3.92 -15.19 -4.27
N THR A 101 -5.11 -15.57 -3.82
CA THR A 101 -6.12 -14.65 -3.32
C THR A 101 -6.32 -14.85 -1.82
N ALA A 102 -6.32 -13.75 -1.07
CA ALA A 102 -6.57 -13.72 0.37
C ALA A 102 -7.45 -12.53 0.74
N ARG A 103 -8.03 -12.55 1.94
CA ARG A 103 -8.76 -11.42 2.51
C ARG A 103 -8.42 -11.20 3.97
N MET A 104 -8.77 -10.05 4.50
CA MET A 104 -8.64 -9.70 5.91
C MET A 104 -9.87 -8.91 6.36
N THR A 105 -10.42 -9.26 7.52
CA THR A 105 -11.54 -8.52 8.12
C THR A 105 -11.05 -7.13 8.54
N VAL A 106 -11.80 -6.10 8.17
CA VAL A 106 -11.55 -4.71 8.51
C VAL A 106 -12.87 -4.00 8.83
N PRO A 107 -12.86 -2.74 9.28
CA PRO A 107 -14.10 -1.99 9.49
C PRO A 107 -14.97 -1.97 8.24
N GLY A 108 -16.26 -2.27 8.43
CA GLY A 108 -17.27 -2.20 7.38
C GLY A 108 -17.08 -3.18 6.21
N GLY A 109 -16.13 -4.11 6.24
CA GLY A 109 -15.82 -4.91 5.06
C GLY A 109 -14.60 -5.82 5.16
N TRP A 110 -14.02 -6.04 3.99
CA TRP A 110 -12.86 -6.87 3.77
C TRP A 110 -11.81 -6.13 2.95
N VAL A 111 -10.54 -6.31 3.27
CA VAL A 111 -9.48 -6.02 2.32
C VAL A 111 -9.12 -7.31 1.61
N TYR A 112 -9.18 -7.32 0.28
CA TYR A 112 -8.78 -8.41 -0.59
C TYR A 112 -7.37 -8.16 -1.13
N LEU A 113 -6.57 -9.22 -1.13
CA LEU A 113 -5.26 -9.28 -1.76
C LEU A 113 -5.32 -10.28 -2.91
N SER A 114 -4.91 -9.84 -4.10
CA SER A 114 -4.57 -10.71 -5.22
C SER A 114 -3.08 -10.58 -5.50
N ALA A 115 -2.38 -11.71 -5.56
CA ALA A 115 -0.95 -11.79 -5.80
C ALA A 115 -0.69 -12.77 -6.93
N PHE A 116 -0.18 -12.26 -8.05
CA PHE A 116 0.13 -13.04 -9.25
C PHE A 116 1.63 -13.00 -9.52
N ALA A 117 2.29 -14.14 -9.34
CA ALA A 117 3.71 -14.33 -9.62
C ALA A 117 3.90 -15.14 -10.90
N THR A 118 4.84 -14.72 -11.73
CA THR A 118 5.30 -15.49 -12.89
C THR A 118 6.62 -16.18 -12.61
N ARG A 119 6.94 -17.23 -13.37
CA ARG A 119 8.21 -17.96 -13.28
C ARG A 119 9.44 -17.09 -13.54
N GLY A 120 9.28 -15.97 -14.25
CA GLY A 120 10.33 -14.97 -14.47
C GLY A 120 10.62 -14.07 -13.26
N GLY A 121 9.93 -14.26 -12.14
CA GLY A 121 10.13 -13.49 -10.91
C GLY A 121 9.28 -12.22 -10.81
N ASN A 122 8.51 -11.87 -11.85
CA ASN A 122 7.59 -10.74 -11.78
C ASN A 122 6.43 -11.09 -10.84
N LEU A 123 6.20 -10.25 -9.83
CA LEU A 123 5.07 -10.31 -8.92
C LEU A 123 4.22 -9.05 -9.09
N THR A 124 2.95 -9.25 -9.43
CA THR A 124 1.93 -8.21 -9.42
C THR A 124 1.06 -8.38 -8.20
N LEU A 125 0.78 -7.26 -7.52
CA LEU A 125 -0.09 -7.20 -6.35
C LEU A 125 -1.26 -6.26 -6.63
N ALA A 126 -2.44 -6.66 -6.19
CA ALA A 126 -3.60 -5.78 -6.06
C ALA A 126 -4.14 -5.88 -4.63
N LEU A 127 -4.51 -4.74 -4.07
CA LEU A 127 -5.12 -4.63 -2.76
C LEU A 127 -6.40 -3.80 -2.90
N VAL A 128 -7.54 -4.34 -2.48
CA VAL A 128 -8.85 -3.73 -2.72
C VAL A 128 -9.70 -3.82 -1.47
N PHE A 129 -10.33 -2.72 -1.08
CA PHE A 129 -11.38 -2.72 -0.07
C PHE A 129 -12.73 -3.09 -0.70
N GLY A 130 -13.41 -4.10 -0.14
CA GLY A 130 -14.76 -4.49 -0.48
C GLY A 130 -15.69 -4.33 0.73
N PRO A 131 -16.63 -3.37 0.73
CA PRO A 131 -17.55 -3.16 1.85
C PRO A 131 -18.57 -4.31 1.94
N THR A 132 -19.01 -4.63 3.16
CA THR A 132 -20.03 -5.66 3.41
C THR A 132 -21.44 -5.15 3.09
N GLU A 133 -21.66 -3.84 3.25
CA GLU A 133 -22.90 -3.16 2.87
C GLU A 133 -22.67 -2.35 1.60
N THR A 134 -23.64 -2.33 0.69
CA THR A 134 -23.59 -1.47 -0.49
C THR A 134 -23.80 -0.03 -0.03
N LEU A 135 -22.86 0.87 -0.37
CA LEU A 135 -22.98 2.31 -0.21
C LEU A 135 -24.23 2.86 -0.92
#